data_AF-A0A965E029-F1
#
_entry.id   AF-A0A965E029-F1
#
_cell.length_a   1.000
_cell.length_b   1.000
_cell.length_c   1.000
_cell.angle_alpha   90.00
_cell.angle_beta   90.00
_cell.angle_gamma   90.00
#
_symmetry.space_group_name_H-M   'P 1'
#
loop_
_entity.id
_entity.type
_entity.pdbx_description
1 polymer ?
#
loop_
_entity_poly.entity_id
_entity_poly.type
_entity_poly.pdbx_seq_one_letter_code
_entity_poly.pdbx_strand_id
1 'polypeptide(L)'
;MRVLIAADSFKDALSAQRVCRAIAEGFCAGFPAAEVREFPLADGGEGLSEVLAFHLGGEMVSVGTTDPLGRPCAASYLLAQGGGLAFLESAQAAGLERLGPIERNPLYTSTFGVGLLIRDAIKRGARQIYVGLGGTATNDAGTGMAAALGFVFRDARGYALAPRGENLS
;
A
#
# COMPACT_ATOMS: atom_id res chain seq x y z
N MET A 1 -5.88 -36.66 1.60
CA MET A 1 -5.82 -35.69 0.49
C MET A 1 -5.17 -34.42 1.01
N ARG A 2 -4.32 -33.76 0.22
CA ARG A 2 -3.70 -32.48 0.58
C ARG A 2 -4.22 -31.39 -0.35
N VAL A 3 -4.66 -30.26 0.20
CA VAL A 3 -5.28 -29.17 -0.56
C VAL A 3 -4.63 -27.86 -0.17
N LEU A 4 -4.18 -27.11 -1.16
CA LEU A 4 -3.71 -25.73 -1.01
C LEU A 4 -4.80 -24.79 -1.49
N ILE A 5 -5.24 -23.88 -0.62
CA ILE A 5 -6.20 -22.83 -0.97
C ILE A 5 -5.42 -21.54 -1.12
N ALA A 6 -5.13 -21.19 -2.37
CA ALA A 6 -4.44 -19.95 -2.72
C ALA A 6 -5.37 -19.03 -3.51
N ALA A 7 -5.89 -18.00 -2.85
CA ALA A 7 -6.88 -17.09 -3.41
C ALA A 7 -6.49 -15.64 -3.13
N ASP A 8 -6.90 -14.75 -4.03
CA ASP A 8 -6.83 -13.30 -3.85
C ASP A 8 -8.09 -12.78 -3.14
N SER A 9 -8.06 -11.51 -2.78
CA SER A 9 -9.19 -10.78 -2.23
C SER A 9 -10.37 -10.72 -3.20
N PHE A 10 -11.58 -10.63 -2.63
CA PHE A 10 -12.74 -10.17 -3.37
C PHE A 10 -12.86 -8.68 -3.10
N LYS A 11 -12.49 -7.88 -4.09
CA LYS A 11 -12.46 -6.42 -3.99
C LYS A 11 -13.78 -5.88 -3.40
N ASP A 12 -13.66 -4.96 -2.45
CA ASP A 12 -14.78 -4.34 -1.73
C ASP A 12 -15.65 -5.32 -0.90
N ALA A 13 -15.21 -6.58 -0.71
CA ALA A 13 -16.00 -7.60 -0.01
C ALA A 13 -15.21 -8.37 1.05
N LEU A 14 -14.17 -9.12 0.67
CA LEU A 14 -13.40 -9.98 1.57
C LEU A 14 -11.90 -9.88 1.29
N SER A 15 -11.10 -9.78 2.36
CA SER A 15 -9.64 -9.93 2.24
C SER A 15 -9.27 -11.35 1.79
N ALA A 16 -8.11 -11.50 1.15
CA ALA A 16 -7.61 -12.80 0.68
C ALA A 16 -7.61 -13.86 1.81
N GLN A 17 -7.24 -13.46 3.03
CA GLN A 17 -7.26 -14.34 4.21
C GLN A 17 -8.68 -14.84 4.52
N ARG A 18 -9.68 -13.94 4.47
CA ARG A 18 -11.08 -14.31 4.72
C ARG A 18 -11.64 -15.21 3.61
N VAL A 19 -11.23 -14.98 2.35
CA VAL A 19 -11.59 -15.86 1.22
C VAL A 19 -11.00 -17.25 1.44
N CYS A 20 -9.69 -17.36 1.70
CA CYS A 20 -9.02 -18.63 1.96
C CYS A 20 -9.69 -19.41 3.11
N ARG A 21 -9.97 -18.71 4.22
CA ARG A 21 -10.63 -19.30 5.39
C ARG A 21 -12.03 -19.81 5.09
N ALA A 22 -12.86 -19.02 4.39
CA ALA A 22 -14.22 -19.43 4.04
C ALA A 22 -14.23 -20.69 3.15
N ILE A 23 -13.31 -20.78 2.19
CA ILE A 23 -13.14 -21.97 1.34
C ILE A 23 -12.66 -23.16 2.19
N ALA A 24 -11.72 -22.94 3.12
CA ALA A 24 -11.20 -23.98 3.99
C ALA A 24 -12.30 -24.57 4.89
N GLU A 25 -13.11 -23.73 5.51
CA GLU A 25 -14.24 -24.14 6.36
C GLU A 25 -15.26 -24.98 5.58
N GLY A 26 -15.63 -24.52 4.37
CA GLY A 26 -16.53 -25.28 3.49
C GLY A 26 -15.95 -26.61 3.01
N PHE A 27 -14.66 -26.64 2.68
CA PHE A 27 -13.99 -27.86 2.24
C PHE A 27 -13.89 -28.91 3.35
N CYS A 28 -13.51 -28.49 4.56
CA CYS A 28 -13.41 -29.36 5.73
C CYS A 28 -14.77 -29.92 6.18
N ALA A 29 -15.87 -29.20 5.96
CA ALA A 29 -17.21 -29.71 6.21
C ALA A 29 -17.58 -30.91 5.31
N GLY A 30 -17.13 -30.91 4.05
CA GLY A 30 -17.34 -32.02 3.11
C GLY A 30 -16.28 -33.13 3.22
N PHE A 31 -15.05 -32.78 3.60
CA PHE A 31 -13.92 -33.71 3.68
C PHE A 31 -13.13 -33.56 5.01
N PRO A 32 -13.65 -34.06 6.14
CA PRO A 32 -13.05 -33.84 7.47
C PRO A 32 -11.63 -34.38 7.67
N ALA A 33 -11.20 -35.35 6.84
CA ALA A 33 -9.86 -35.94 6.88
C ALA A 33 -8.87 -35.30 5.90
N ALA A 34 -9.25 -34.22 5.20
CA ALA A 34 -8.35 -33.50 4.31
C ALA A 34 -7.35 -32.65 5.10
N GLU A 35 -6.10 -32.60 4.63
CA GLU A 35 -5.09 -31.67 5.12
C GLU A 35 -5.17 -30.41 4.25
N VAL A 36 -5.71 -29.33 4.82
CA VAL A 36 -5.94 -28.05 4.12
C VAL A 36 -4.94 -27.01 4.58
N ARG A 37 -4.30 -26.33 3.62
CA ARG A 37 -3.40 -25.21 3.88
C ARG A 37 -3.91 -23.96 3.18
N GLU A 38 -4.10 -22.90 3.96
CA GLU A 38 -4.43 -21.57 3.46
C GLU A 38 -3.16 -20.85 3.01
N PHE A 39 -3.23 -20.18 1.85
CA PHE A 39 -2.14 -19.41 1.29
C PHE A 39 -2.67 -18.16 0.56
N PRO A 40 -3.13 -17.14 1.30
CA PRO A 40 -3.67 -15.93 0.69
C PRO A 40 -2.64 -15.28 -0.23
N LEU A 41 -3.11 -14.72 -1.35
CA LEU A 41 -2.30 -14.07 -2.36
C LEU A 41 -2.64 -12.58 -2.44
N ALA A 42 -1.71 -11.81 -2.99
CA ALA A 42 -1.89 -10.43 -3.39
C ALA A 42 -1.08 -10.18 -4.66
N ASP A 43 -1.56 -9.30 -5.54
CA ASP A 43 -0.94 -8.94 -6.81
C ASP A 43 -0.06 -7.68 -6.74
N GLY A 44 0.11 -7.12 -5.54
CA GLY A 44 0.82 -5.87 -5.31
C GLY A 44 -0.10 -4.64 -5.19
N GLY A 45 -1.41 -4.83 -5.32
CA GLY A 45 -2.43 -3.84 -4.99
C GLY A 45 -2.76 -3.79 -3.49
N GLU A 46 -4.01 -3.41 -3.21
CA GLU A 46 -4.53 -3.31 -1.86
C GLU A 46 -4.53 -4.66 -1.12
N GLY A 47 -4.14 -4.65 0.15
CA GLY A 47 -4.09 -5.84 1.00
C GLY A 47 -2.76 -6.58 0.93
N LEU A 48 -1.79 -6.10 0.14
CA LEU A 48 -0.45 -6.68 0.03
C LEU A 48 0.23 -6.81 1.40
N SER A 49 0.22 -5.74 2.21
CA SER A 49 0.90 -5.72 3.51
C SER A 49 0.29 -6.73 4.47
N GLU A 50 -1.03 -6.92 4.44
CA GLU A 50 -1.73 -7.91 5.28
C GLU A 50 -1.40 -9.34 4.86
N VAL A 51 -1.39 -9.61 3.55
CA VAL A 51 -1.01 -10.92 3.00
C VAL A 51 0.44 -11.25 3.35
N LEU A 52 1.35 -10.28 3.21
CA LEU A 52 2.74 -10.48 3.56
C LEU A 52 2.96 -10.59 5.07
N ALA A 53 2.17 -9.89 5.89
CA ALA A 53 2.22 -10.04 7.35
C ALA A 53 1.83 -11.46 7.75
N PHE A 54 0.83 -12.06 7.08
CA PHE A 54 0.42 -13.44 7.29
C PHE A 54 1.56 -14.44 6.97
N HIS A 55 2.35 -14.19 5.92
CA HIS A 55 3.41 -15.11 5.50
C HIS A 55 4.76 -14.90 6.18
N LEU A 56 5.15 -13.64 6.41
CA LEU A 56 6.48 -13.26 6.87
C LEU A 56 6.52 -12.89 8.36
N GLY A 57 5.35 -12.67 8.97
CA GLY A 57 5.27 -12.02 10.27
C GLY A 57 5.80 -10.58 10.22
N GLY A 58 5.99 -9.98 11.40
CA GLY A 58 6.45 -8.60 11.54
C GLY A 58 5.44 -7.71 12.24
N GLU A 59 5.64 -6.40 12.13
CA GLU A 59 4.84 -5.37 12.78
C GLU A 59 4.12 -4.52 11.73
N MET A 60 2.80 -4.37 11.87
CA MET A 60 2.05 -3.36 11.13
C MET A 60 2.27 -2.00 11.78
N VAL A 61 3.07 -1.15 11.13
CA VAL A 61 3.43 0.16 11.63
C VAL A 61 2.42 1.19 11.11
N SER A 62 1.77 1.91 12.02
CA SER A 62 0.90 3.05 11.67
C SER A 62 1.66 4.37 11.76
N VAL A 63 1.51 5.22 10.75
CA VAL A 63 2.24 6.48 10.61
C VAL A 63 1.30 7.61 10.19
N GLY A 64 1.47 8.77 10.81
CA GLY A 64 0.85 10.01 10.36
C GLY A 64 1.47 10.48 9.03
N THR A 65 0.63 10.64 8.01
CA THR A 65 1.02 11.04 6.66
C THR A 65 0.01 12.03 6.07
N THR A 66 0.03 12.24 4.76
CA THR A 66 -0.98 13.02 4.04
C THR A 66 -1.71 12.17 3.01
N ASP A 67 -2.97 12.49 2.78
CA ASP A 67 -3.76 11.94 1.68
C ASP A 67 -3.37 12.56 0.32
N PRO A 68 -4.01 12.19 -0.81
CA PRO A 68 -3.67 12.73 -2.11
C PRO A 68 -3.81 14.25 -2.23
N LEU A 69 -4.67 14.90 -1.44
CA LEU A 69 -4.89 16.35 -1.45
C LEU A 69 -4.05 17.08 -0.39
N GLY A 70 -3.13 16.38 0.27
CA GLY A 70 -2.26 16.97 1.30
C GLY A 70 -2.92 17.10 2.67
N ARG A 71 -4.11 16.53 2.88
CA ARG A 71 -4.80 16.55 4.18
C ARG A 71 -4.15 15.52 5.12
N PRO A 72 -3.99 15.81 6.42
CA PRO A 72 -3.44 14.83 7.36
C PRO A 72 -4.27 13.55 7.38
N CYS A 73 -3.61 12.40 7.34
CA CYS A 73 -4.25 11.09 7.49
C CYS A 73 -3.32 10.09 8.17
N ALA A 74 -3.84 8.91 8.49
CA ALA A 74 -3.03 7.78 8.91
C ALA A 74 -2.95 6.73 7.79
N ALA A 75 -1.81 6.07 7.72
CA ALA A 75 -1.52 4.98 6.81
C ALA A 75 -0.68 3.94 7.53
N SER A 76 -0.75 2.69 7.07
CA SER A 76 0.01 1.60 7.66
C SER A 76 0.85 0.88 6.62
N TYR A 77 1.94 0.27 7.08
CA TYR A 77 2.79 -0.58 6.27
C TYR A 77 3.38 -1.71 7.12
N LEU A 78 3.87 -2.78 6.48
CA LEU A 78 4.51 -3.89 7.18
C LEU A 78 6.01 -3.64 7.33
N LEU A 79 6.51 -3.70 8.55
CA LEU A 79 7.92 -3.88 8.86
C LEU A 79 8.17 -5.36 9.16
N ALA A 80 8.83 -6.06 8.26
CA ALA A 80 9.03 -7.51 8.38
C ALA A 80 9.92 -7.84 9.60
N GLN A 81 9.81 -9.07 10.08
CA GLN A 81 10.61 -9.53 11.22
C GLN A 81 12.11 -9.31 10.98
N GLY A 82 12.80 -8.70 11.95
CA GLY A 82 14.20 -8.31 11.83
C GLY A 82 14.45 -6.89 11.28
N GLY A 83 13.41 -6.15 10.87
CA GLY A 83 13.45 -4.70 10.64
C GLY A 83 14.17 -4.20 9.37
N GLY A 84 14.91 -5.06 8.67
CA GLY A 84 15.64 -4.69 7.45
C GLY A 84 14.78 -4.57 6.18
N LEU A 85 13.52 -5.02 6.24
CA LEU A 85 12.63 -5.17 5.09
C LEU A 85 11.27 -4.56 5.40
N ALA A 86 10.79 -3.67 4.53
CA ALA A 86 9.47 -3.06 4.64
C ALA A 86 8.65 -3.25 3.35
N PHE A 87 7.34 -3.40 3.52
CA PHE A 87 6.36 -3.49 2.43
C PHE A 87 5.31 -2.42 2.64
N LEU A 88 5.11 -1.58 1.62
CA LEU A 88 4.17 -0.48 1.64
C LEU A 88 3.26 -0.55 0.42
N GLU A 89 2.10 0.08 0.54
CA GLU A 89 1.15 0.24 -0.56
C GLU A 89 0.93 1.73 -0.79
N SER A 90 1.11 2.19 -2.02
CA SER A 90 0.93 3.60 -2.36
C SER A 90 -0.50 4.05 -2.08
N ALA A 91 -1.50 3.20 -2.29
CA ALA A 91 -2.91 3.49 -1.99
C ALA A 91 -3.16 3.88 -0.52
N GLN A 92 -2.33 3.41 0.42
CA GLN A 92 -2.43 3.78 1.82
C GLN A 92 -2.15 5.27 2.06
N ALA A 93 -1.53 6.00 1.15
CA ALA A 93 -1.41 7.47 1.26
C ALA A 93 -1.97 8.20 0.04
N ALA A 94 -1.83 7.61 -1.14
CA ALA A 94 -2.19 8.19 -2.43
C ALA A 94 -3.44 7.52 -3.06
N GLY A 95 -4.24 6.76 -2.30
CA GLY A 95 -5.33 5.93 -2.84
C GLY A 95 -6.54 6.69 -3.36
N LEU A 96 -7.19 6.14 -4.40
CA LEU A 96 -8.42 6.67 -5.00
C LEU A 96 -9.61 6.68 -4.02
N GLU A 97 -9.63 5.74 -3.09
CA GLU A 97 -10.66 5.59 -2.05
C GLU A 97 -10.57 6.65 -0.96
N ARG A 98 -9.44 7.36 -0.85
CA ARG A 98 -9.27 8.48 0.07
C ARG A 98 -9.97 9.75 -0.41
N LEU A 99 -10.49 9.74 -1.63
CA LEU A 99 -11.14 10.89 -2.27
C LEU A 99 -12.59 10.59 -2.63
N GLY A 100 -13.47 11.54 -2.31
CA GLY A 100 -14.82 11.56 -2.85
C GLY A 100 -14.81 11.76 -4.38
N PRO A 101 -15.85 11.33 -5.12
CA PRO A 101 -15.86 11.41 -6.58
C PRO A 101 -15.57 12.80 -7.15
N ILE A 102 -16.08 13.86 -6.50
CA ILE A 102 -15.87 15.26 -6.92
C ILE A 102 -14.46 15.79 -6.64
N GLU A 103 -13.72 15.14 -5.75
CA GLU A 103 -12.36 15.54 -5.36
C GLU A 103 -11.29 14.96 -6.31
N ARG A 104 -11.68 14.03 -7.19
CA ARG A 104 -10.76 13.27 -8.05
C ARG A 104 -10.30 14.11 -9.24
N ASN A 105 -9.30 14.94 -9.01
CA ASN A 105 -8.59 15.66 -10.07
C ASN A 105 -7.07 15.37 -9.99
N PRO A 106 -6.51 14.61 -10.95
CA PRO A 106 -5.13 14.16 -10.90
C PRO A 106 -4.09 15.29 -11.04
N LEU A 107 -4.51 16.49 -11.45
CA LEU A 107 -3.64 17.68 -11.49
C LEU A 107 -3.29 18.17 -10.08
N TYR A 108 -4.20 17.98 -9.12
CA TYR A 108 -4.05 18.51 -7.76
C TYR A 108 -3.65 17.46 -6.72
N THR A 109 -3.59 16.20 -7.11
CA THR A 109 -3.20 15.12 -6.21
C THR A 109 -1.68 14.90 -6.20
N SER A 110 -1.16 14.44 -5.05
CA SER A 110 0.27 14.27 -4.81
C SER A 110 0.59 12.93 -4.13
N THR A 111 1.72 12.34 -4.48
CA THR A 111 2.30 11.15 -3.84
C THR A 111 3.12 11.48 -2.58
N PHE A 112 3.08 12.72 -2.09
CA PHE A 112 3.87 13.18 -0.96
C PHE A 112 3.76 12.27 0.27
N GLY A 113 2.54 11.84 0.59
CA GLY A 113 2.30 10.93 1.71
C GLY A 113 2.99 9.58 1.57
N VAL A 114 3.18 9.08 0.34
CA VAL A 114 3.93 7.82 0.10
C VAL A 114 5.40 8.00 0.49
N GLY A 115 6.00 9.13 0.12
CA GLY A 115 7.38 9.43 0.50
C GLY A 115 7.57 9.60 2.00
N LEU A 116 6.55 10.09 2.73
CA LEU A 116 6.57 10.12 4.20
C LEU A 116 6.62 8.72 4.81
N LEU A 117 5.91 7.74 4.23
CA LEU A 117 5.95 6.35 4.68
C LEU A 117 7.31 5.70 4.39
N ILE A 118 7.86 5.91 3.20
CA ILE A 118 9.22 5.44 2.86
C ILE A 118 10.23 6.02 3.84
N ARG A 119 10.14 7.33 4.13
CA ARG A 119 11.02 7.99 5.09
C ARG A 119 10.90 7.42 6.50
N ASP A 120 9.69 7.08 6.95
CA ASP A 120 9.49 6.43 8.24
C ASP A 120 10.11 5.02 8.28
N ALA A 121 9.88 4.21 7.24
CA ALA A 121 10.47 2.88 7.12
C ALA A 121 12.01 2.93 7.16
N ILE A 122 12.62 3.89 6.45
CA ILE A 122 14.08 4.12 6.50
C ILE A 122 14.53 4.47 7.92
N LYS A 123 13.83 5.37 8.62
CA LYS A 123 14.14 5.75 10.01
C LYS A 123 14.07 4.57 10.97
N ARG A 124 13.21 3.59 10.70
CA ARG A 124 13.08 2.36 11.48
C ARG A 124 14.08 1.26 11.11
N GLY A 125 14.99 1.55 10.18
CA GLY A 125 16.08 0.65 9.83
C GLY A 125 15.85 -0.19 8.57
N ALA A 126 14.75 0.01 7.85
CA ALA A 126 14.53 -0.67 6.58
C ALA A 126 15.66 -0.35 5.60
N ARG A 127 16.18 -1.40 4.94
CA ARG A 127 17.22 -1.34 3.90
C ARG A 127 16.68 -1.76 2.54
N GLN A 128 15.64 -2.58 2.55
CA GLN A 128 14.88 -2.98 1.37
C GLN A 128 13.43 -2.58 1.57
N ILE A 129 12.88 -1.93 0.56
CA ILE A 129 11.54 -1.36 0.61
C ILE A 129 10.83 -1.78 -0.67
N TYR A 130 9.76 -2.56 -0.52
CA TYR A 130 8.88 -2.95 -1.61
C TYR A 130 7.63 -2.09 -1.57
N VAL A 131 7.28 -1.49 -2.70
CA VAL A 131 6.13 -0.59 -2.80
C VAL A 131 5.15 -1.16 -3.83
N GLY A 132 3.97 -1.55 -3.36
CA GLY A 132 2.81 -1.82 -4.20
C GLY A 132 2.25 -0.52 -4.76
N LEU A 133 2.06 -0.44 -6.08
CA LEU A 133 1.71 0.81 -6.77
C LEU A 133 0.24 0.91 -7.22
N GLY A 134 -0.59 -0.08 -6.89
CA GLY A 134 -2.00 -0.13 -7.31
C GLY A 134 -2.90 0.90 -6.62
N GLY A 135 -4.02 1.24 -7.27
CA GLY A 135 -5.15 1.94 -6.64
C GLY A 135 -4.97 3.44 -6.36
N THR A 136 -4.02 4.12 -7.01
CA THR A 136 -3.71 5.54 -6.72
C THR A 136 -4.67 6.56 -7.36
N ALA A 137 -4.80 7.72 -6.74
CA ALA A 137 -5.51 8.92 -7.20
C ALA A 137 -4.60 9.94 -7.91
N THR A 138 -3.32 9.62 -8.09
CA THR A 138 -2.25 10.57 -8.42
C THR A 138 -1.76 10.42 -9.85
N ASN A 139 -1.43 11.54 -10.49
CA ASN A 139 -0.67 11.59 -11.75
C ASN A 139 0.46 12.65 -11.68
N ASP A 140 1.17 12.68 -10.54
CA ASP A 140 2.26 13.64 -10.27
C ASP A 140 3.65 13.07 -10.60
N ALA A 141 3.70 11.96 -11.35
CA ALA A 141 4.92 11.23 -11.71
C ALA A 141 5.87 10.90 -10.54
N GLY A 142 5.35 10.82 -9.30
CA GLY A 142 6.18 10.59 -8.12
C GLY A 142 6.92 11.82 -7.60
N THR A 143 6.63 13.02 -8.12
CA THR A 143 7.25 14.26 -7.62
C THR A 143 6.92 14.54 -6.16
N GLY A 144 5.70 14.23 -5.71
CA GLY A 144 5.31 14.25 -4.29
C GLY A 144 6.22 13.38 -3.44
N MET A 145 6.32 12.10 -3.80
CA MET A 145 7.16 11.12 -3.11
C MET A 145 8.61 11.58 -3.05
N ALA A 146 9.18 12.02 -4.16
CA ALA A 146 10.56 12.52 -4.22
C ALA A 146 10.75 13.77 -3.33
N ALA A 147 9.80 14.71 -3.35
CA ALA A 147 9.85 15.91 -2.53
C ALA A 147 9.84 15.59 -1.02
N ALA A 148 9.02 14.62 -0.59
CA ALA A 148 9.01 14.14 0.79
C ALA A 148 10.34 13.50 1.23
N LEU A 149 11.13 13.01 0.27
CA LEU A 149 12.47 12.45 0.45
C LEU A 149 13.59 13.49 0.26
N GLY A 150 13.26 14.77 0.07
CA GLY A 150 14.22 15.88 0.07
C GLY A 150 14.54 16.47 -1.30
N PHE A 151 13.91 15.99 -2.37
CA PHE A 151 14.09 16.58 -3.71
C PHE A 151 13.36 17.93 -3.81
N VAL A 152 13.92 18.86 -4.59
CA VAL A 152 13.29 20.16 -4.88
C VAL A 152 13.20 20.32 -6.39
N PHE A 153 11.98 20.33 -6.92
CA PHE A 153 11.70 20.59 -8.33
C PHE A 153 11.60 22.10 -8.57
N ARG A 154 12.14 22.59 -9.69
CA ARG A 154 12.17 24.02 -10.02
C ARG A 154 11.73 24.28 -11.46
N ASP A 155 11.09 25.42 -11.69
CA ASP A 155 10.75 25.91 -13.02
C ASP A 155 11.98 26.50 -13.75
N ALA A 156 11.80 26.91 -15.01
CA ALA A 156 12.87 27.51 -15.83
C ALA A 156 13.45 28.82 -15.25
N ARG A 157 12.75 29.46 -14.31
CA ARG A 157 13.20 30.67 -13.62
C ARG A 157 13.87 30.35 -12.27
N GLY A 158 13.93 29.08 -11.91
CA GLY A 158 14.51 28.61 -10.66
C GLY A 158 13.56 28.63 -9.45
N TYR A 159 12.27 28.92 -9.63
CA TYR A 159 11.29 28.90 -8.55
C TYR A 159 10.88 27.47 -8.21
N ALA A 160 10.67 27.19 -6.92
CA ALA A 160 10.24 25.88 -6.47
C ALA A 160 8.82 25.56 -7.01
N LEU A 161 8.64 24.35 -7.52
CA LEU A 161 7.36 23.82 -7.97
C LEU A 161 6.67 23.07 -6.83
N ALA A 162 5.37 23.27 -6.68
CA ALA A 162 4.60 22.42 -5.79
C ALA A 162 4.52 21.00 -6.40
N PRO A 163 4.76 19.93 -5.62
CA PRO A 163 4.96 18.58 -6.16
C PRO A 163 3.60 17.90 -6.44
N ARG A 164 2.96 18.31 -7.54
CA ARG A 164 1.67 17.83 -8.03
C ARG A 164 1.64 17.81 -9.55
N GLY A 165 0.72 17.03 -10.13
CA GLY A 165 0.63 16.83 -11.58
C GLY A 165 0.50 18.12 -12.40
N GLU A 166 -0.22 19.12 -11.89
CA GLU A 166 -0.42 20.43 -12.56
C GLU A 166 0.90 21.13 -12.93
N ASN A 167 1.96 20.93 -12.15
CA ASN A 167 3.22 21.66 -12.30
C ASN A 167 4.28 20.92 -13.14
N LEU A 168 3.88 19.85 -13.82
CA LEU A 168 4.77 19.03 -14.65
C LEU A 168 4.77 19.38 -16.14
N SER A 169 3.96 20.38 -16.56
CA SER A 169 3.83 20.83 -17.95
C SER A 169 4.48 22.18 -18.19
#